data_AF-A0A523ZQL6-F1
#
_entry.id   AF-A0A523ZQL6-F1
#
_cell.length_a   1.000
_cell.length_b   1.000
_cell.length_c   1.000
_cell.angle_alpha   90.00
_cell.angle_beta   90.00
_cell.angle_gamma   90.00
#
_symmetry.space_group_name_H-M   'P 1'
#
loop_
_entity.id
_entity.type
_entity.pdbx_description
1 polymer ?
#
loop_
_entity_poly.entity_id
_entity_poly.type
_entity_poly.pdbx_seq_one_letter_code
_entity_poly.pdbx_strand_id
1 'polypeptide(L)' 'MRSTIVANVVMVGAFTSVTNLVIVETMKKAILSSVPKGTEKLNLASFDEGCEYGKKLLGKREIR' A
#
# COMPACT_ATOMS: atom_id res chain seq x y z
N MET A 1 -0.06 19.09 -2.39
CA MET A 1 -1.35 18.47 -2.00
C MET A 1 -1.09 17.51 -0.85
N ARG A 2 -1.73 17.71 0.32
CA ARG A 2 -1.64 16.78 1.45
C ARG A 2 -3.01 16.13 1.61
N SER A 3 -3.32 15.15 0.76
CA SER A 3 -4.56 14.38 0.84
C SER A 3 -4.32 13.22 1.82
N THR A 4 -4.98 13.23 2.97
CA THR A 4 -4.95 12.16 3.99
C THR A 4 -5.18 10.76 3.39
N ILE A 5 -5.96 10.68 2.30
CA ILE A 5 -6.23 9.44 1.56
C ILE A 5 -4.93 8.83 0.99
N VAL A 6 -4.02 9.64 0.44
CA VAL A 6 -2.77 9.15 -0.19
C VAL A 6 -1.86 8.52 0.86
N ALA A 7 -1.64 9.20 1.98
CA ALA A 7 -0.80 8.69 3.06
C ALA A 7 -1.37 7.40 3.69
N ASN A 8 -2.69 7.33 3.87
CA ASN A 8 -3.34 6.14 4.40
C ASN A 8 -3.17 4.94 3.46
N VAL A 9 -3.28 5.13 2.14
CA VAL A 9 -3.11 4.05 1.17
C VAL A 9 -1.64 3.59 1.09
N VAL A 10 -0.67 4.50 1.21
CA VAL A 10 0.75 4.12 1.39
C VAL A 10 0.94 3.25 2.64
N MET A 11 0.33 3.64 3.77
CA MET A 11 0.41 2.85 5.01
C MET A 11 -0.18 1.45 4.83
N VAL A 12 -1.36 1.34 4.19
CA VAL A 12 -2.01 0.04 3.91
C VAL A 12 -1.14 -0.83 3.01
N GLY A 13 -0.45 -0.25 2.02
CA GLY A 13 0.53 -0.96 1.21
C GLY A 13 1.66 -1.55 2.04
N ALA A 14 2.28 -0.75 2.91
CA ALA A 14 3.36 -1.20 3.78
C ALA A 14 2.88 -2.27 4.77
N PHE A 15 1.70 -2.09 5.36
CA PHE A 15 1.10 -3.06 6.26
C PHE A 15 0.83 -4.40 5.56
N THR A 16 0.27 -4.35 4.34
CA THR A 16 -0.02 -5.56 3.55
C THR A 16 1.26 -6.34 3.25
N SER A 17 2.33 -5.66 2.81
CA SER A 17 3.58 -6.36 2.47
C SER A 17 4.38 -6.84 3.67
N VAL A 18 4.32 -6.14 4.81
CA VAL A 18 5.00 -6.58 6.04
C VAL A 18 4.31 -7.75 6.70
N THR A 19 2.97 -7.77 6.72
CA THR A 19 2.19 -8.77 7.45
C THR A 19 1.84 -9.99 6.62
N ASN A 20 1.74 -9.84 5.30
CA ASN A 20 1.34 -10.88 4.36
C ASN A 20 -0.01 -11.56 4.71
N LEU A 21 -0.90 -10.86 5.43
CA LEU A 21 -2.21 -11.38 5.86
C LEU A 21 -3.22 -11.50 4.73
N VAL A 22 -3.07 -10.68 3.69
CA VAL A 22 -3.96 -10.64 2.52
C VAL A 22 -3.09 -10.56 1.27
N ILE A 23 -3.49 -11.28 0.22
CA ILE A 23 -2.79 -11.19 -1.07
C ILE A 23 -2.92 -9.78 -1.66
N VAL A 24 -1.81 -9.29 -2.22
CA VAL A 24 -1.68 -7.92 -2.77
C VAL A 24 -2.80 -7.58 -3.76
N GLU A 25 -3.14 -8.51 -4.65
CA GLU A 25 -4.19 -8.30 -5.66
C GLU A 25 -5.60 -8.15 -5.06
N THR A 26 -5.91 -8.86 -3.98
CA THR A 26 -7.19 -8.68 -3.27
C THR A 26 -7.26 -7.31 -2.61
N MET A 27 -6.14 -6.84 -2.05
CA MET A 27 -6.08 -5.51 -1.45
C MET A 27 -6.22 -4.40 -2.51
N LYS A 28 -5.60 -4.55 -3.69
CA LYS A 28 -5.79 -3.61 -4.82
C LYS A 28 -7.25 -3.48 -5.23
N LYS A 29 -7.98 -4.61 -5.33
CA LYS A 29 -9.42 -4.60 -5.62
C LYS A 29 -10.22 -3.87 -4.55
N ALA A 30 -9.93 -4.11 -3.27
CA ALA A 30 -10.60 -3.44 -2.15
C ALA A 30 -10.36 -1.92 -2.15
N ILE A 31 -9.13 -1.49 -2.46
CA ILE A 31 -8.78 -0.08 -2.63
C ILE A 31 -9.59 0.54 -3.76
N LEU A 32 -9.61 -0.08 -4.95
CA LEU A 32 -10.39 0.42 -6.09
C LEU A 32 -11.88 0.56 -5.81
N SER A 33 -12.45 -0.32 -4.97
CA SER A 33 -13.86 -0.20 -4.56
C SER A 33 -14.14 0.87 -3.51
N SER A 34 -13.13 1.40 -2.82
CA SER A 34 -13.30 2.31 -1.67
C SER A 34 -12.83 3.74 -1.91
N VAL A 35 -11.98 3.97 -2.92
CA VAL A 35 -11.43 5.30 -3.22
C VAL A 35 -12.39 6.13 -4.08
N PRO A 36 -12.31 7.48 -4.03
CA PRO A 36 -13.09 8.35 -4.90
C PRO A 36 -12.83 8.09 -6.39
N LYS A 37 -13.89 8.17 -7.21
CA LYS A 37 -13.76 8.06 -8.66
C LYS A 37 -12.79 9.10 -9.22
N GLY A 38 -11.97 8.71 -10.19
CA GLY A 38 -10.93 9.54 -10.79
C GLY A 38 -9.62 9.61 -9.98
N THR A 39 -9.54 8.94 -8.83
CA THR A 39 -8.33 8.86 -8.00
C THR A 39 -7.68 7.48 -7.98
N GLU A 40 -8.20 6.53 -8.76
CA GLU A 40 -7.82 5.12 -8.76
C GLU A 40 -6.33 4.94 -9.03
N LYS A 41 -5.83 5.60 -10.09
CA LYS A 41 -4.42 5.52 -10.48
C LYS A 41 -3.48 6.03 -9.40
N LEU A 42 -3.84 7.15 -8.76
CA LEU A 42 -3.04 7.73 -7.67
C LEU A 42 -2.99 6.78 -6.48
N ASN A 43 -4.14 6.24 -6.06
CA ASN A 43 -4.20 5.35 -4.90
C ASN A 43 -3.51 4.00 -5.17
N LEU A 44 -3.64 3.43 -6.36
CA LEU A 44 -2.89 2.21 -6.71
C LEU A 44 -1.37 2.45 -6.66
N ALA A 45 -0.89 3.57 -7.21
CA ALA A 45 0.53 3.93 -7.14
C ALA A 45 1.01 4.10 -5.69
N SER A 46 0.21 4.77 -4.85
CA SER A 46 0.50 4.92 -3.41
C SER A 46 0.54 3.58 -2.68
N PHE A 47 -0.37 2.67 -3.00
CA PHE A 47 -0.38 1.33 -2.41
C PHE A 47 0.87 0.53 -2.80
N ASP A 48 1.26 0.60 -4.07
CA ASP A 48 2.47 -0.07 -4.57
C ASP A 48 3.73 0.52 -3.91
N GLU A 49 3.81 1.84 -3.75
CA GLU A 49 4.91 2.52 -3.02
C GLU A 49 5.00 2.04 -1.56
N GLY A 50 3.86 1.94 -0.87
CA GLY A 50 3.78 1.33 0.45
C GLY A 50 4.28 -0.11 0.48
N CYS A 51 3.82 -0.94 -0.47
CA CYS A 51 4.23 -2.34 -0.57
C CYS A 51 5.75 -2.48 -0.73
N GLU A 52 6.35 -1.69 -1.62
CA GLU A 52 7.80 -1.65 -1.82
C GLU A 52 8.55 -1.23 -0.55
N TYR A 53 8.06 -0.21 0.15
CA TYR A 53 8.64 0.22 1.42
C TYR A 53 8.61 -0.91 2.46
N GLY A 54 7.47 -1.59 2.63
CA GLY A 54 7.36 -2.70 3.57
C GLY A 54 8.25 -3.90 3.21
N LYS A 55 8.43 -4.22 1.92
CA LYS A 55 9.39 -5.23 1.45
C LYS A 55 10.83 -4.86 1.81
N LYS A 56 11.22 -3.59 1.62
CA LYS A 56 12.54 -3.07 2.03
C LYS A 56 12.76 -3.18 3.54
N LEU A 57 11.72 -3.01 4.37
CA LEU A 57 11.83 -3.20 5.82
C LEU A 57 12.07 -4.66 6.22
N LEU A 58 11.51 -5.62 5.49
CA LEU A 58 11.77 -7.05 5.71
C LEU A 58 13.20 -7.41 5.29
N GLY A 59 13.67 -6.95 4.13
CA GLY A 59 15.05 -7.18 3.68
C GLY A 59 16.12 -6.53 4.59
N LYS A 60 15.76 -5.47 5.33
CA LYS A 60 16.64 -4.86 6.35
C LYS A 60 16.66 -5.58 7.70
N ARG A 61 15.75 -6.55 7.94
CA ARG A 61 15.70 -7.32 9.19
C ARG A 61 16.66 -8.52 9.22
N GLU A 62 17.27 -8.89 8.09
CA GLU A 62 18.21 -10.02 8.02
C GLU A 62 19.64 -9.70 8.48
N ILE A 63 19.89 -8.51 9.04
CA ILE A 63 21.18 -8.14 9.63
C ILE A 63 20.95 -7.35 10.93
N ARG A 64 20.43 -8.01 11.96
CA ARG A 64 20.50 -7.56 13.36
C ARG A 64 20.53 -8.75 14.30
#